data_AF-A0A9I9ECM8-F1
#
_entry.id   AF-A0A9I9ECM8-F1
#
_cell.length_a   1.000
_cell.length_b   1.000
_cell.length_c   1.000
_cell.angle_alpha   90.00
_cell.angle_beta   90.00
_cell.angle_gamma   90.00
#
_symmetry.space_group_name_H-M   'P 1'
#
loop_
_entity.id
_entity.type
_entity.pdbx_description
1 polymer ?
#
loop_
_entity_poly.entity_id
_entity_poly.type
_entity_poly.pdbx_seq_one_letter_code
_entity_poly.pdbx_strand_id
1 'polypeptide(L)'
;MLFTELGIKDDLKDETYLAAFLSCWLCLFVFSQKGSFLRPGVFRAASLMAAGTIYSLAVPVLANIYHGLGLITKASNLIGRMNFHFPMHYVHGWLAHYFGTHYPLPTEVRGPKMTKFSGEGGSIYFGKYEARELIHNGARI
;
A
#
# COMPACT_ATOMS: atom_id res chain seq x y z
N MET A 1 -25.05 -15.93 -7.33
CA MET A 1 -24.97 -16.21 -8.78
C MET A 1 -23.52 -16.36 -9.25
N LEU A 2 -22.65 -15.38 -8.99
CA LEU A 2 -21.23 -15.39 -9.44
C LEU A 2 -20.45 -16.70 -9.17
N PHE A 3 -20.40 -17.21 -7.93
CA PHE A 3 -19.65 -18.46 -7.64
C PHE A 3 -20.23 -19.70 -8.29
N THR A 4 -21.55 -19.75 -8.41
CA THR A 4 -22.26 -20.86 -9.06
C THR A 4 -21.94 -20.89 -10.54
N GLU A 5 -21.88 -19.72 -11.19
CA GLU A 5 -21.48 -19.58 -12.59
C GLU A 5 -20.01 -19.97 -12.82
N LEU A 6 -19.14 -19.66 -11.85
CA LEU A 6 -17.72 -20.03 -11.88
C LEU A 6 -17.46 -21.48 -11.44
N GLY A 7 -18.49 -22.25 -11.06
CA GLY A 7 -18.34 -23.63 -10.59
C GLY A 7 -17.57 -23.77 -9.27
N ILE A 8 -17.50 -22.70 -8.47
CA ILE A 8 -16.79 -22.68 -7.19
C ILE A 8 -17.68 -23.32 -6.13
N LYS A 9 -17.14 -24.34 -5.45
CA LYS A 9 -17.80 -24.99 -4.34
C LYS A 9 -17.96 -24.05 -3.15
N ASP A 10 -19.00 -24.26 -2.35
CA ASP A 10 -19.35 -23.40 -1.24
C ASP A 10 -18.24 -23.26 -0.19
N ASP A 11 -17.47 -24.33 0.06
CA ASP A 11 -16.33 -24.37 0.97
C ASP A 11 -15.11 -23.57 0.48
N LEU A 12 -15.06 -23.23 -0.82
CA LEU A 12 -13.95 -22.48 -1.43
C LEU A 12 -14.29 -21.00 -1.69
N LYS A 13 -15.50 -20.55 -1.34
CA LYS A 13 -15.93 -19.17 -1.61
C LYS A 13 -15.04 -18.13 -0.92
N ASP A 14 -14.73 -18.34 0.36
CA ASP A 14 -13.92 -17.40 1.15
C ASP A 14 -12.49 -17.34 0.63
N GLU A 15 -11.87 -18.48 0.33
CA GLU A 15 -10.53 -18.55 -0.26
C GLU A 15 -10.51 -17.88 -1.64
N THR A 16 -11.53 -18.10 -2.46
CA THR A 16 -11.65 -17.51 -3.79
C THR A 16 -11.79 -15.99 -3.71
N TYR A 17 -12.64 -15.49 -2.79
CA TYR A 17 -12.75 -14.05 -2.54
C TYR A 17 -11.43 -13.45 -2.08
N LEU A 18 -10.76 -14.10 -1.14
CA LEU A 18 -9.48 -13.64 -0.63
C LEU A 18 -8.41 -13.62 -1.72
N ALA A 19 -8.33 -14.66 -2.56
CA ALA A 19 -7.41 -14.72 -3.69
C ALA A 19 -7.68 -13.60 -4.70
N ALA A 20 -8.94 -13.32 -5.02
CA ALA A 20 -9.31 -12.22 -5.92
C ALA A 20 -8.94 -10.86 -5.32
N PHE A 21 -9.27 -10.63 -4.05
CA PHE A 21 -8.90 -9.42 -3.32
C PHE A 21 -7.39 -9.20 -3.30
N LEU A 22 -6.62 -10.22 -2.90
CA LEU A 22 -5.16 -10.18 -2.85
C LEU A 22 -4.57 -9.95 -4.24
N SER A 23 -5.14 -10.54 -5.30
CA SER A 23 -4.68 -10.34 -6.67
C SER A 23 -4.81 -8.87 -7.10
N CYS A 24 -5.97 -8.27 -6.86
CA CYS A 24 -6.21 -6.86 -7.13
C CYS A 24 -5.27 -5.97 -6.32
N TRP A 25 -5.17 -6.21 -5.01
CA TRP A 25 -4.35 -5.43 -4.10
C TRP A 25 -2.85 -5.50 -4.46
N LEU A 26 -2.33 -6.70 -4.73
CA LEU A 26 -0.94 -6.90 -5.16
C LEU A 26 -0.66 -6.22 -6.49
N CYS A 27 -1.56 -6.30 -7.46
CA CYS A 27 -1.38 -5.64 -8.77
C CYS A 27 -1.39 -4.10 -8.64
N LEU A 28 -2.18 -3.54 -7.73
CA LEU A 28 -2.27 -2.09 -7.55
C LEU A 28 -1.11 -1.51 -6.74
N PHE A 29 -0.71 -2.17 -5.64
CA PHE A 29 0.17 -1.55 -4.65
C PHE A 29 1.57 -2.15 -4.56
N VAL A 30 1.74 -3.41 -4.97
CA VAL A 30 3.03 -4.12 -4.85
C VAL A 30 3.72 -4.25 -6.20
N PHE A 31 2.97 -4.67 -7.22
CA PHE A 31 3.45 -4.92 -8.57
C PHE A 31 2.78 -3.98 -9.58
N SER A 32 2.68 -2.70 -9.21
CA SER A 32 2.05 -1.65 -10.02
C SER A 32 2.69 -1.58 -11.40
N GLN A 33 1.88 -1.72 -12.44
CA GLN A 33 2.28 -1.56 -13.83
C GLN A 33 1.19 -0.80 -14.59
N LYS A 34 1.53 -0.30 -15.79
CA LYS A 34 0.56 0.38 -16.65
C LYS A 34 -0.51 -0.61 -17.13
N GLY A 35 -1.77 -0.33 -16.80
CA GLY A 35 -2.94 -1.12 -17.20
C GLY A 35 -3.70 -1.75 -16.01
N SER A 36 -4.91 -2.23 -16.27
CA SER A 36 -5.84 -2.78 -15.27
C SER A 36 -5.93 -4.32 -15.30
N PHE A 37 -4.86 -4.99 -15.74
CA PHE A 37 -4.89 -6.44 -15.95
C PHE A 37 -4.35 -7.22 -14.74
N LEU A 38 -5.08 -8.27 -14.34
CA LEU A 38 -4.58 -9.25 -13.39
C LEU A 38 -3.44 -10.05 -14.04
N ARG A 39 -2.26 -10.04 -13.41
CA ARG A 39 -1.11 -10.82 -13.88
C ARG A 39 -1.28 -12.27 -13.44
N PRO A 40 -1.18 -13.27 -14.34
CA PRO A 40 -1.34 -14.68 -13.95
C PRO A 40 -0.40 -15.13 -12.83
N GLY A 41 0.85 -14.63 -12.84
CA GLY A 41 1.81 -14.91 -11.77
C GLY A 41 1.42 -14.30 -10.41
N VAL A 42 0.83 -13.09 -10.43
CA VAL A 42 0.33 -12.44 -9.20
C VAL A 42 -0.92 -13.15 -8.70
N PHE A 43 -1.83 -13.53 -9.61
CA PHE A 43 -3.00 -14.32 -9.27
C PHE A 43 -2.61 -15.65 -8.62
N ARG A 44 -1.64 -16.38 -9.18
CA ARG A 44 -1.13 -17.62 -8.59
C ARG A 44 -0.55 -17.39 -7.18
N ALA A 45 0.25 -16.34 -6.99
CA ALA A 45 0.81 -16.01 -5.69
C ALA A 45 -0.30 -15.66 -4.68
N ALA A 46 -1.30 -14.88 -5.11
CA ALA A 46 -2.46 -14.51 -4.31
C ALA A 46 -3.30 -15.72 -3.89
N SER A 47 -3.53 -16.69 -4.79
CA SER A 47 -4.19 -17.96 -4.45
C SER A 47 -3.41 -18.75 -3.40
N LEU A 48 -2.08 -18.84 -3.55
CA LEU A 48 -1.24 -19.49 -2.54
C LEU A 48 -1.27 -18.77 -1.19
N MET A 49 -1.32 -17.43 -1.21
CA MET A 49 -1.49 -16.62 0.00
C MET A 49 -2.85 -16.84 0.66
N ALA A 50 -3.92 -16.94 -0.12
CA ALA A 50 -5.26 -17.23 0.37
C ALA A 50 -5.33 -18.62 1.04
N ALA A 51 -4.60 -19.59 0.48
CA ALA A 51 -4.41 -20.91 1.07
C ALA A 51 -3.41 -20.95 2.25
N GLY A 52 -2.88 -19.80 2.70
CA GLY A 52 -2.05 -19.67 3.90
C GLY A 52 -0.54 -19.57 3.66
N THR A 53 -0.07 -19.50 2.42
CA THR A 53 1.36 -19.31 2.12
C THR A 53 1.81 -17.88 2.44
N ILE A 54 2.88 -17.73 3.22
CA ILE A 54 3.41 -16.42 3.60
C ILE A 54 4.48 -15.97 2.60
N TYR A 55 4.33 -14.76 2.06
CA TYR A 55 5.31 -14.11 1.19
C TYR A 55 5.84 -12.82 1.82
N SER A 56 7.15 -12.56 1.70
CA SER A 56 7.72 -11.27 2.06
C SER A 56 7.47 -10.25 0.95
N LEU A 57 6.64 -9.24 1.24
CA LEU A 57 6.31 -8.18 0.29
C LEU A 57 7.20 -6.94 0.44
N ALA A 58 8.11 -6.91 1.41
CA ALA A 58 8.92 -5.72 1.71
C ALA A 58 9.77 -5.27 0.49
N VAL A 59 10.48 -6.21 -0.13
CA VAL A 59 11.34 -5.93 -1.30
C VAL A 59 10.54 -5.39 -2.49
N PRO A 60 9.46 -6.06 -2.97
CA PRO A 60 8.71 -5.54 -4.10
C PRO A 60 7.97 -4.23 -3.80
N VAL A 61 7.48 -4.03 -2.57
CA VAL A 61 6.89 -2.74 -2.16
C VAL A 61 7.92 -1.62 -2.21
N LEU A 62 9.13 -1.84 -1.67
CA LEU A 62 10.22 -0.86 -1.74
C LEU A 62 10.58 -0.54 -3.19
N ALA A 63 10.77 -1.56 -4.03
CA ALA A 63 11.05 -1.35 -5.45
C ALA A 63 9.97 -0.50 -6.14
N ASN A 64 8.69 -0.75 -5.83
CA ASN A 64 7.57 0.02 -6.36
C ASN A 64 7.56 1.48 -5.84
N ILE A 65 7.87 1.71 -4.56
CA ILE A 65 8.03 3.07 -4.01
C ILE A 65 9.14 3.82 -4.74
N TYR A 66 10.34 3.21 -4.88
CA TYR A 66 11.45 3.83 -5.60
C TYR A 66 11.10 4.12 -7.06
N HIS A 67 10.44 3.19 -7.74
CA HIS A 67 9.98 3.38 -9.10
C HIS A 67 9.02 4.57 -9.21
N GLY A 68 8.01 4.63 -8.33
CA GLY A 68 7.03 5.72 -8.29
C GLY A 68 7.66 7.08 -8.00
N LEU A 69 8.58 7.17 -7.03
CA LEU A 69 9.34 8.40 -6.78
C LEU A 69 10.18 8.83 -8.00
N GLY A 70 10.79 7.86 -8.69
CA GLY A 70 11.50 8.09 -9.94
C GLY A 70 10.59 8.63 -11.06
N LEU A 71 9.32 8.21 -11.11
CA LEU A 71 8.33 8.78 -12.03
C LEU A 71 7.90 10.18 -11.60
N ILE A 72 7.74 10.44 -10.29
CA ILE A 72 7.37 11.76 -9.77
C ILE A 72 8.42 12.80 -10.11
N THR A 73 9.68 12.48 -9.86
CA THR A 73 10.81 13.41 -10.12
C THR A 73 10.98 13.74 -11.60
N LYS A 74 10.61 12.84 -12.50
CA LYS A 74 10.71 13.02 -13.96
C LYS A 74 9.45 13.64 -14.58
N ALA A 75 8.35 13.71 -13.84
CA ALA A 75 7.11 14.24 -14.37
C ALA A 75 7.17 15.76 -14.48
N SER A 76 6.84 16.28 -15.66
CA SER A 76 6.70 17.71 -15.93
C SER A 76 5.40 18.31 -15.40
N ASN A 77 4.45 17.46 -14.96
CA ASN A 77 3.08 17.86 -14.62
C ASN A 77 2.80 17.66 -13.13
N LEU A 78 1.92 18.51 -12.58
CA LEU A 78 1.45 18.46 -11.20
C LEU A 78 1.00 17.04 -10.82
N ILE A 79 1.37 16.60 -9.61
CA ILE A 79 1.18 15.25 -9.03
C ILE A 79 -0.23 14.65 -9.28
N GLY A 80 -1.26 15.47 -9.45
CA GLY A 80 -2.64 15.06 -9.70
C GLY A 80 -2.96 14.43 -11.07
N ARG A 81 -2.04 14.39 -12.05
CA ARG A 81 -2.29 13.80 -13.39
C ARG A 81 -1.45 12.55 -13.70
N MET A 82 -0.95 11.87 -12.67
CA MET A 82 -0.12 10.68 -12.87
C MET A 82 -0.95 9.43 -13.15
N ASN A 83 -0.70 8.82 -14.32
CA ASN A 83 -1.35 7.57 -14.75
C ASN A 83 -0.70 6.30 -14.15
N PHE A 84 -0.22 6.35 -12.91
CA PHE A 84 0.33 5.19 -12.22
C PHE A 84 -0.13 5.14 -10.76
N HIS A 85 -0.31 3.94 -10.23
CA HIS A 85 -0.66 3.75 -8.83
C HIS A 85 0.61 3.85 -7.98
N PHE A 86 0.70 4.91 -7.17
CA PHE A 86 1.76 5.09 -6.19
C PHE A 86 1.31 4.52 -4.84
N PRO A 87 2.08 3.65 -4.18
CA PRO A 87 1.78 3.12 -2.84
C PRO A 87 1.95 4.19 -1.74
N MET A 88 1.26 5.32 -1.88
CA MET A 88 1.44 6.52 -1.04
C MET A 88 1.11 6.23 0.43
N HIS A 89 0.12 5.38 0.70
CA HIS A 89 -0.24 4.98 2.06
C HIS A 89 0.94 4.36 2.83
N TYR A 90 1.80 3.56 2.18
CA TYR A 90 3.01 3.02 2.80
C TYR A 90 4.01 4.12 3.17
N VAL A 91 4.18 5.11 2.29
CA VAL A 91 5.06 6.27 2.52
C VAL A 91 4.51 7.11 3.68
N HIS A 92 3.20 7.36 3.72
CA HIS A 92 2.55 8.05 4.84
C HIS A 92 2.75 7.31 6.16
N GLY A 93 2.48 6.00 6.20
CA GLY A 93 2.67 5.20 7.42
C GLY A 93 4.11 5.19 7.91
N TRP A 94 5.07 5.14 7.00
CA TRP A 94 6.50 5.22 7.32
C TRP A 94 6.87 6.60 7.88
N LEU A 95 6.47 7.68 7.22
CA LEU A 95 6.70 9.05 7.70
C LEU A 95 6.03 9.30 9.06
N ALA A 96 4.82 8.79 9.26
CA ALA A 96 4.10 8.91 10.52
C ALA A 96 4.86 8.20 11.65
N HIS A 97 5.31 6.98 11.39
CA HIS A 97 5.96 6.16 12.40
C HIS A 97 7.36 6.66 12.80
N TYR A 98 8.18 7.07 11.83
CA TYR A 98 9.58 7.41 12.08
C TYR A 98 9.84 8.90 12.28
N PHE A 99 8.95 9.76 11.78
CA PHE A 99 9.12 11.21 11.83
C PHE A 99 8.00 11.92 12.58
N GLY A 100 7.04 11.21 13.18
CA GLY A 100 5.98 11.84 13.98
C GLY A 100 5.13 12.83 13.18
N THR A 101 4.96 12.59 11.88
CA THR A 101 4.28 13.53 10.96
C THR A 101 2.76 13.48 11.05
N HIS A 102 2.20 12.55 11.80
CA HIS A 102 0.77 12.34 11.93
C HIS A 102 0.38 12.19 13.40
N TYR A 103 -0.81 12.66 13.75
CA TYR A 103 -1.41 12.35 15.03
C TYR A 103 -1.76 10.86 15.09
N PRO A 104 -1.36 10.14 16.15
CA PRO A 104 -1.77 8.76 16.32
C PRO A 104 -3.27 8.69 16.62
N LEU A 105 -3.90 7.58 16.24
CA LEU A 105 -5.26 7.29 16.68
C LEU A 105 -5.33 7.27 18.22
N PRO A 106 -6.41 7.79 18.84
CA PRO A 106 -6.56 7.82 20.30
C PRO A 106 -6.55 6.43 20.93
N THR A 107 -6.97 5.42 20.18
CA THR A 107 -7.07 4.04 20.63
C THR A 107 -5.90 3.22 20.09
N GLU A 108 -5.26 2.42 20.95
CA GLU A 108 -4.28 1.46 20.48
C GLU A 108 -4.91 0.46 19.51
N VAL A 109 -4.46 0.50 18.26
CA VAL A 109 -4.84 -0.49 17.25
C VAL A 109 -3.85 -1.65 17.30
N ARG A 110 -4.34 -2.85 17.63
CA ARG A 110 -3.56 -4.09 17.53
C ARG A 110 -3.42 -4.46 16.04
N GLY A 111 -2.22 -4.30 15.48
CA GLY A 111 -1.98 -4.56 14.06
C GLY A 111 -0.66 -3.99 13.55
N PRO A 112 -0.44 -3.96 12.22
CA PRO A 112 0.72 -3.32 11.61
C PRO A 112 0.85 -1.87 12.07
N LYS A 113 2.07 -1.41 12.39
CA LYS A 113 2.33 -0.05 12.93
C LYS A 113 1.67 1.08 12.14
N MET A 114 1.54 0.93 10.82
CA MET A 114 0.90 1.89 9.93
C MET A 114 -0.61 2.09 10.21
N THR A 115 -1.31 1.12 10.79
CA THR A 115 -2.75 1.27 11.10
C THR A 115 -3.02 2.24 12.24
N LYS A 116 -1.98 2.63 13.01
CA LYS A 116 -2.07 3.67 14.03
C LYS A 116 -2.28 5.07 13.46
N PHE A 117 -2.06 5.25 12.16
CA PHE A 117 -2.11 6.54 11.48
C PHE A 117 -3.11 6.44 10.32
N SER A 118 -4.37 6.80 10.56
CA SER A 118 -5.42 6.82 9.54
C SER A 118 -6.47 7.89 9.85
N GLY A 119 -7.27 8.25 8.85
CA GLY A 119 -8.32 9.27 8.95
C GLY A 119 -7.95 10.60 8.29
N GLU A 120 -8.99 11.33 7.87
CA GLU A 120 -8.87 12.68 7.34
C GLU A 120 -8.34 13.64 8.42
N GLY A 121 -7.42 14.53 8.07
CA GLY A 121 -6.82 15.47 9.03
C GLY A 121 -5.78 14.87 9.97
N GLY A 122 -5.40 13.60 9.80
CA GLY A 122 -4.38 12.96 10.65
C GLY A 122 -2.95 13.50 10.44
N SER A 123 -2.66 14.18 9.32
CA SER A 123 -1.34 14.75 9.04
C SER A 123 -1.13 16.09 9.76
N ILE A 124 0.04 16.25 10.38
CA ILE A 124 0.49 17.52 10.96
C ILE A 124 1.00 18.44 9.85
N TYR A 125 0.64 19.71 9.92
CA TYR A 125 1.17 20.72 9.00
C TYR A 125 2.55 21.18 9.47
N PHE A 126 3.50 21.25 8.54
CA PHE A 126 4.85 21.75 8.80
C PHE A 126 5.20 22.82 7.78
N GLY A 127 5.85 23.89 8.26
CA GLY A 127 6.53 24.83 7.38
C GLY A 127 7.70 24.16 6.65
N LYS A 128 8.17 24.76 5.55
CA LYS A 128 9.28 24.22 4.75
C LYS A 128 10.55 23.98 5.58
N TYR A 129 10.86 24.89 6.50
CA TYR A 129 12.04 24.78 7.36
C TYR A 129 11.86 23.65 8.39
N GLU A 130 10.72 23.64 9.10
CA GLU A 130 10.38 22.62 10.10
C GLU A 130 10.38 21.21 9.51
N ALA A 131 9.79 21.04 8.32
CA ALA A 131 9.79 19.77 7.61
C ALA A 131 11.21 19.29 7.29
N ARG A 132 12.10 20.20 6.84
CA ARG A 132 13.49 19.85 6.55
C ARG A 132 14.24 19.47 7.82
N GLU A 133 14.08 20.24 8.88
CA GLU A 133 14.72 19.97 10.17
C GLU A 133 14.29 18.60 10.71
N LEU A 134 12.99 18.29 10.66
CA LEU A 134 12.43 17.02 11.09
C LEU A 134 12.99 15.83 10.31
N ILE A 135 13.11 15.95 8.98
CA ILE A 135 13.64 14.86 8.14
C ILE A 135 15.15 14.68 8.35
N HIS A 136 15.91 15.76 8.52
CA HIS A 136 17.37 15.67 8.70
C HIS A 136 17.77 15.18 10.09
N ASN A 137 17.07 15.63 11.13
CA ASN A 137 17.40 15.31 12.50
C ASN A 137 16.65 14.09 13.03
N GLY A 138 15.65 13.60 12.28
CA GLY A 138 14.71 12.57 12.73
C GLY A 138 13.68 13.12 13.72
N ALA A 139 12.61 12.36 13.97
CA ALA A 139 11.79 12.64 15.15
C ALA A 139 12.58 12.31 16.41
N ARG A 140 12.42 13.15 17.45
CA ARG A 140 12.81 12.81 18.82
C ARG A 140 11.77 11.81 19.35
N ILE A 141 11.90 10.55 18.96
CA ILE A 141 11.01 9.44 19.38
C ILE A 141 11.40 8.98 20.78
#